data_AF-A0A9P5IYU2-F1
#
_entry.id   AF-A0A9P5IYU2-F1
#
_cell.length_a   1.000
_cell.length_b   1.000
_cell.length_c   1.000
_cell.angle_alpha   90.00
_cell.angle_beta   90.00
_cell.angle_gamma   90.00
#
_symmetry.space_group_name_H-M   'P 1'
#
loop_
_entity.id
_entity.type
_entity.pdbx_description
1 polymer ?
#
loop_
_entity_poly.entity_id
_entity_poly.type
_entity_poly.pdbx_seq_one_letter_code
_entity_poly.pdbx_strand_id
1 'polypeptide(L)'
;MSNCTIPANPDVSGIGIRVGMCITTYLMVIDPSKIYLSAGLNGFALLVTAVAQTATHNLDLYHAIIVMHQLGFLGISTLSSAPRRSSPLRLAFFLMTLWAASGLLVAWSMYVWITAPSFGISSIPSHDPHCNDLVKYVVFFANVRATVPWLRGLAVTGLALGAIGVLLSGVAILTLDVGSAVSDPSKIVRSSGILVWIYNVVMLELTIKRNNVAPGENIWSFGQIVPMVIAVSGAVEILMQYIEDSEDDGTPPAHSTNREQHN
;
A
#
# COMPACT_ATOMS: atom_id res chain seq x y z
N MET A 1 29.95 -20.84 9.38
CA MET A 1 28.62 -20.23 9.17
C MET A 1 28.69 -19.52 7.84
N SER A 2 27.93 -19.99 6.85
CA SER A 2 27.79 -19.30 5.55
C SER A 2 27.15 -17.93 5.82
N ASN A 3 27.85 -16.86 5.46
CA ASN A 3 27.29 -15.51 5.53
C ASN A 3 26.32 -15.34 4.36
N CYS A 4 25.05 -15.66 4.57
CA CYS A 4 24.06 -15.26 3.57
C CYS A 4 24.00 -13.73 3.51
N THR A 5 24.21 -13.19 2.31
CA THR A 5 24.04 -11.79 2.00
C THR A 5 22.93 -11.66 0.97
N ILE A 6 21.87 -10.93 1.31
CA ILE A 6 20.72 -10.71 0.44
C ILE A 6 21.15 -9.71 -0.65
N PRO A 7 20.89 -9.96 -1.94
CA PRO A 7 21.23 -8.99 -3.00
C PRO A 7 20.47 -7.67 -2.77
N ALA A 8 21.08 -6.54 -3.06
CA ALA A 8 20.38 -5.26 -2.96
C ALA A 8 19.39 -5.10 -4.12
N ASN A 9 18.16 -4.66 -3.84
CA ASN A 9 17.21 -4.24 -4.85
C ASN A 9 16.73 -2.80 -4.56
N PRO A 10 17.39 -1.78 -5.13
CA PRO A 10 17.02 -0.39 -4.88
C PRO A 10 15.59 -0.06 -5.31
N ASP A 11 15.01 -0.77 -6.29
CA ASP A 11 13.64 -0.52 -6.75
C ASP A 11 12.58 -0.97 -5.74
N VAL A 12 12.93 -1.79 -4.75
CA VAL A 12 12.02 -2.30 -3.73
C VAL A 12 12.28 -1.67 -2.36
N SER A 13 13.53 -1.71 -1.88
CA SER A 13 13.90 -1.30 -0.51
C SER A 13 14.66 0.03 -0.44
N GLY A 14 14.92 0.64 -1.60
CA GLY A 14 15.80 1.78 -1.68
C GLY A 14 15.19 3.09 -1.18
N ILE A 15 16.07 4.08 -0.98
CA ILE A 15 15.75 5.31 -0.25
C ILE A 15 14.56 6.09 -0.84
N GLY A 16 14.45 6.17 -2.17
CA GLY A 16 13.37 6.93 -2.81
C GLY A 16 11.99 6.33 -2.55
N ILE A 17 11.85 5.00 -2.52
CA ILE A 17 10.58 4.35 -2.16
C ILE A 17 10.18 4.70 -0.72
N ARG A 18 11.15 4.66 0.21
CA ARG A 18 10.90 4.95 1.63
C ARG A 18 10.54 6.42 1.85
N VAL A 19 11.25 7.34 1.20
CA VAL A 19 10.94 8.79 1.24
C VAL A 19 9.55 9.06 0.64
N GLY A 20 9.25 8.47 -0.52
CA GLY A 20 7.93 8.59 -1.16
C GLY A 20 6.80 8.06 -0.28
N MET A 21 7.01 6.94 0.42
CA MET A 21 6.08 6.39 1.40
C MET A 21 5.83 7.38 2.54
N CYS A 22 6.89 7.95 3.13
CA CYS A 22 6.78 8.96 4.20
C CYS A 22 6.03 10.23 3.74
N ILE A 23 6.32 10.74 2.53
CA ILE A 23 5.60 11.89 1.97
C ILE A 23 4.12 11.55 1.78
N THR A 24 3.83 10.41 1.16
CA THR A 24 2.44 9.96 0.92
C THR A 24 1.69 9.80 2.25
N THR A 25 2.35 9.25 3.28
CA THR A 25 1.82 9.12 4.65
C THR A 25 1.41 10.49 5.19
N TYR A 26 2.32 11.45 5.07
CA TYR A 26 2.12 12.79 5.59
C TYR A 26 0.96 13.50 4.87
N LEU A 27 0.89 13.40 3.54
CA LEU A 27 -0.19 14.01 2.76
C LEU A 27 -1.55 13.38 3.07
N MET A 28 -1.60 12.06 3.29
CA MET A 28 -2.82 11.36 3.72
C MET A 28 -3.32 11.80 5.10
N VAL A 29 -2.44 12.29 5.98
CA VAL A 29 -2.85 12.88 7.27
C VAL A 29 -3.48 14.26 7.07
N ILE A 30 -2.96 15.04 6.13
CA ILE A 30 -3.46 16.40 5.82
C ILE A 30 -4.81 16.31 5.09
N ASP A 31 -4.82 15.67 3.93
CA ASP A 31 -6.00 15.55 3.08
C ASP A 31 -6.09 14.15 2.46
N PRO A 32 -6.66 13.19 3.21
CA PRO A 32 -6.75 11.80 2.75
C PRO A 32 -7.56 11.66 1.46
N SER A 33 -8.57 12.51 1.26
CA SER A 33 -9.55 12.37 0.17
C SER A 33 -8.91 12.46 -1.22
N LYS A 34 -7.84 13.26 -1.34
CA LYS A 34 -7.14 13.52 -2.60
C LYS A 34 -6.05 12.50 -2.89
N ILE A 35 -5.39 12.01 -1.84
CA ILE A 35 -4.23 11.11 -1.98
C ILE A 35 -4.65 9.65 -2.15
N TYR A 36 -5.84 9.28 -1.68
CA TYR A 36 -6.31 7.90 -1.67
C TYR A 36 -6.32 7.19 -3.02
N LEU A 37 -6.75 7.87 -4.09
CA LEU A 37 -6.75 7.28 -5.43
C LEU A 37 -5.33 7.10 -5.95
N SER A 38 -4.48 8.12 -5.82
CA SER A 38 -3.09 8.07 -6.27
C SER A 38 -2.29 6.99 -5.53
N ALA A 39 -2.41 6.94 -4.20
CA ALA A 39 -1.77 5.91 -3.38
C ALA A 39 -2.28 4.51 -3.71
N GLY A 40 -3.58 4.33 -3.90
CA GLY A 40 -4.15 3.03 -4.25
C GLY A 40 -3.72 2.56 -5.64
N LEU A 41 -3.59 3.46 -6.63
CA LEU A 41 -3.02 3.14 -7.94
C LEU A 41 -1.54 2.75 -7.84
N ASN A 42 -0.76 3.45 -7.03
CA ASN A 42 0.64 3.10 -6.76
C ASN A 42 0.76 1.73 -6.08
N GLY A 43 -0.12 1.46 -5.09
CA GLY A 43 -0.20 0.15 -4.45
C GLY A 43 -0.59 -0.96 -5.44
N PHE A 44 -1.56 -0.71 -6.31
CA PHE A 44 -1.95 -1.67 -7.34
C PHE A 44 -0.81 -1.97 -8.33
N ALA A 45 -0.12 -0.93 -8.81
CA ALA A 45 1.04 -1.08 -9.69
C ALA A 45 2.16 -1.89 -9.01
N LEU A 46 2.44 -1.60 -7.74
CA LEU A 46 3.42 -2.34 -6.95
C LEU A 46 3.02 -3.81 -6.80
N LEU A 47 1.74 -4.12 -6.55
CA LEU A 47 1.24 -5.48 -6.45
C LEU A 47 1.43 -6.25 -7.77
N VAL A 48 1.06 -5.64 -8.90
CA VAL A 48 1.23 -6.26 -10.22
C VAL A 48 2.71 -6.54 -10.48
N THR A 49 3.61 -5.60 -10.19
CA THR A 49 5.06 -5.79 -10.30
C THR A 49 5.55 -6.91 -9.39
N ALA A 50 5.07 -6.98 -8.15
CA ALA A 50 5.45 -8.03 -7.19
C ALA A 50 5.06 -9.43 -7.70
N VAL A 51 3.84 -9.56 -8.24
CA VAL A 51 3.36 -10.82 -8.83
C VAL A 51 4.19 -11.19 -10.05
N ALA A 52 4.49 -10.25 -10.95
CA ALA A 52 5.31 -10.48 -12.13
C ALA A 52 6.76 -10.89 -11.77
N GLN A 53 7.38 -10.20 -10.80
CA GLN A 53 8.73 -10.54 -10.31
C GLN A 53 8.74 -11.89 -9.58
N THR A 54 7.68 -12.22 -8.85
CA THR A 54 7.52 -13.55 -8.23
C THR A 54 7.45 -14.65 -9.29
N ALA A 55 6.64 -14.45 -10.34
CA ALA A 55 6.47 -15.41 -11.44
C ALA A 55 7.74 -15.63 -12.26
N THR A 56 8.60 -14.62 -12.34
CA THR A 56 9.91 -14.71 -13.04
C THR A 56 11.05 -15.12 -12.11
N HIS A 57 10.75 -15.50 -10.86
CA HIS A 57 11.74 -15.85 -9.84
C HIS A 57 12.81 -14.77 -9.63
N ASN A 58 12.45 -13.49 -9.74
CA ASN A 58 13.35 -12.36 -9.51
C ASN A 58 13.08 -11.64 -8.17
N LEU A 59 12.14 -12.16 -7.38
CA LEU A 59 11.80 -11.62 -6.07
C LEU A 59 12.16 -12.63 -4.98
N ASP A 60 13.06 -12.24 -4.08
CA ASP A 60 13.37 -13.03 -2.88
C ASP A 60 12.41 -12.74 -1.72
N LEU A 61 12.51 -13.54 -0.65
CA LEU A 61 11.61 -13.45 0.50
C LEU A 61 11.71 -12.09 1.21
N TYR A 62 12.92 -11.56 1.33
CA TYR A 62 13.16 -10.28 2.00
C TYR A 62 12.45 -9.13 1.26
N HIS A 63 12.64 -9.05 -0.05
CA HIS A 63 11.97 -8.05 -0.87
C HIS A 63 10.45 -8.27 -0.91
N ALA A 64 9.97 -9.51 -0.95
CA ALA A 64 8.54 -9.78 -0.88
C ALA A 64 7.92 -9.29 0.44
N ILE A 65 8.60 -9.47 1.57
CA ILE A 65 8.15 -8.95 2.88
C ILE A 65 8.07 -7.42 2.87
N ILE A 66 9.06 -6.75 2.31
CA ILE A 66 9.07 -5.28 2.17
C ILE A 66 7.90 -4.82 1.31
N VAL A 67 7.68 -5.47 0.16
CA VAL A 67 6.55 -5.16 -0.71
C VAL A 67 5.22 -5.40 0.00
N MET A 68 5.06 -6.48 0.78
CA MET A 68 3.85 -6.69 1.60
C MET A 68 3.62 -5.54 2.59
N HIS A 69 4.67 -4.98 3.21
CA HIS A 69 4.54 -3.82 4.12
C HIS A 69 4.12 -2.57 3.35
N GLN A 70 4.74 -2.33 2.21
CA GLN A 70 4.40 -1.21 1.34
C GLN A 70 2.97 -1.31 0.81
N LEU A 71 2.50 -2.51 0.46
CA LEU A 71 1.12 -2.75 0.03
C LEU A 71 0.12 -2.64 1.18
N GLY A 72 0.50 -3.02 2.40
CA GLY A 72 -0.28 -2.78 3.60
C GLY A 72 -0.44 -1.28 3.91
N PHE A 73 0.56 -0.47 3.53
CA PHE A 73 0.55 0.98 3.72
C PHE A 73 -0.17 1.74 2.59
N LEU A 74 0.23 1.50 1.33
CA LEU A 74 -0.37 2.13 0.16
C LEU A 74 -1.81 1.68 -0.04
N GLY A 75 -2.16 0.51 0.51
CA GLY A 75 -3.51 0.04 0.75
C GLY A 75 -4.37 0.03 -0.50
N ILE A 76 -4.64 -1.15 -1.06
CA ILE A 76 -5.75 -1.29 -2.01
C ILE A 76 -7.07 -0.81 -1.36
N SER A 77 -7.20 -0.94 -0.04
CA SER A 77 -8.35 -0.48 0.76
C SER A 77 -8.57 1.04 0.80
N THR A 78 -7.62 1.86 0.35
CA THR A 78 -7.81 3.33 0.31
C THR A 78 -8.60 3.81 -0.89
N LEU A 79 -8.90 2.94 -1.86
CA LEU A 79 -9.82 3.23 -2.97
C LEU A 79 -11.28 3.43 -2.52
N SER A 80 -11.59 3.75 -1.26
CA SER A 80 -12.96 3.85 -0.76
C SER A 80 -13.65 5.19 -1.03
N SER A 81 -12.98 6.17 -1.64
CA SER A 81 -13.62 7.42 -2.04
C SER A 81 -14.38 7.23 -3.34
N ALA A 82 -15.53 6.57 -3.26
CA ALA A 82 -16.46 6.47 -4.38
C ALA A 82 -16.81 7.91 -4.85
N PRO A 83 -16.73 8.20 -6.16
CA PRO A 83 -17.10 9.51 -6.66
C PRO A 83 -18.55 9.81 -6.26
N ARG A 84 -18.79 10.95 -5.60
CA ARG A 84 -20.09 11.35 -5.04
C ARG A 84 -21.23 11.44 -6.09
N ARG A 85 -20.88 11.36 -7.38
CA ARG A 85 -21.79 11.43 -8.53
C ARG A 85 -21.29 10.55 -9.70
N SER A 86 -21.10 9.25 -9.47
CA SER A 86 -20.80 8.29 -10.55
C SER A 86 -22.05 7.56 -11.05
N SER A 87 -22.10 7.20 -12.34
CA SER A 87 -23.09 6.25 -12.84
C SER A 87 -22.91 4.88 -12.16
N PRO A 88 -23.99 4.09 -11.98
CA PRO A 88 -23.92 2.79 -11.30
C PRO A 88 -22.92 1.84 -11.97
N LEU A 89 -22.78 1.90 -13.29
CA LEU A 89 -21.81 1.12 -14.04
C LEU A 89 -20.35 1.49 -13.69
N ARG A 90 -20.05 2.78 -13.56
CA ARG A 90 -18.71 3.26 -13.18
C ARG A 90 -18.37 2.85 -11.75
N LEU A 91 -19.34 2.96 -10.83
CA LEU A 91 -19.19 2.51 -9.45
C LEU A 91 -18.97 1.00 -9.38
N ALA A 92 -19.75 0.21 -10.11
CA ALA A 92 -19.60 -1.24 -10.16
C ALA A 92 -18.22 -1.65 -10.70
N PHE A 93 -17.77 -1.05 -11.81
CA PHE A 93 -16.43 -1.31 -12.35
C PHE A 93 -15.34 -1.00 -11.32
N PHE A 94 -15.43 0.15 -10.67
CA PHE A 94 -14.48 0.58 -9.64
C PHE A 94 -14.43 -0.39 -8.45
N LEU A 95 -15.60 -0.78 -7.91
CA LEU A 95 -15.69 -1.76 -6.82
C LEU A 95 -15.17 -3.14 -7.24
N MET A 96 -15.40 -3.55 -8.49
CA MET A 96 -14.86 -4.79 -9.03
C MET A 96 -13.34 -4.75 -9.16
N THR A 97 -12.75 -3.64 -9.60
CA THR A 97 -11.29 -3.45 -9.63
C THR A 97 -10.71 -3.54 -8.23
N LEU A 98 -11.33 -2.85 -7.27
CA LEU A 98 -10.93 -2.87 -5.86
C LEU A 98 -10.98 -4.29 -5.26
N TRP A 99 -12.06 -5.01 -5.53
CA TRP A 99 -12.24 -6.38 -5.10
C TRP A 99 -11.19 -7.31 -5.70
N ALA A 100 -10.98 -7.23 -7.02
CA ALA A 100 -9.99 -8.05 -7.73
C ALA A 100 -8.55 -7.78 -7.24
N ALA A 101 -8.20 -6.52 -7.04
CA ALA A 101 -6.90 -6.13 -6.48
C ALA A 101 -6.71 -6.69 -5.06
N SER A 102 -7.75 -6.61 -4.21
CA SER A 102 -7.71 -7.15 -2.85
C SER A 102 -7.55 -8.66 -2.84
N GLY A 103 -8.28 -9.37 -3.71
CA GLY A 103 -8.14 -10.81 -3.90
C GLY A 103 -6.74 -11.21 -4.34
N LEU A 104 -6.17 -10.47 -5.31
CA LEU A 104 -4.80 -10.70 -5.78
C LEU A 104 -3.76 -10.47 -4.68
N LEU A 105 -3.92 -9.41 -3.87
CA LEU A 105 -3.04 -9.12 -2.73
C LEU A 105 -3.04 -10.27 -1.72
N VAL A 106 -4.24 -10.72 -1.33
CA VAL A 106 -4.39 -11.80 -0.35
C VAL A 106 -3.82 -13.11 -0.89
N ALA A 107 -4.12 -13.46 -2.15
CA ALA A 107 -3.61 -14.67 -2.79
C ALA A 107 -2.09 -14.66 -2.89
N TRP A 108 -1.49 -13.56 -3.37
CA TRP A 108 -0.04 -13.41 -3.47
C TRP A 108 0.64 -13.44 -2.09
N SER A 109 0.11 -12.72 -1.11
CA SER A 109 0.66 -12.72 0.25
C SER A 109 0.60 -14.12 0.88
N MET A 110 -0.52 -14.84 0.67
CA MET A 110 -0.68 -16.19 1.17
C MET A 110 0.34 -17.14 0.52
N TYR A 111 0.56 -17.02 -0.80
CA TYR A 111 1.59 -17.77 -1.51
C TYR A 111 2.99 -17.52 -0.90
N VAL A 112 3.37 -16.26 -0.67
CA VAL A 112 4.67 -15.89 -0.06
C VAL A 112 4.83 -16.55 1.31
N TRP A 113 3.85 -16.47 2.20
CA TRP A 113 3.97 -17.02 3.56
C TRP A 113 3.93 -18.55 3.61
N ILE A 114 3.12 -19.18 2.75
CA ILE A 114 3.09 -20.65 2.62
C ILE A 114 4.45 -21.15 2.13
N THR A 115 5.04 -20.49 1.14
CA THR A 115 6.30 -20.92 0.52
C THR A 115 7.54 -20.27 1.14
N ALA A 116 7.40 -19.50 2.23
CA ALA A 116 8.49 -18.70 2.80
C ALA A 116 9.86 -19.42 2.93
N PRO A 117 9.96 -20.67 3.42
CA PRO A 117 11.25 -21.37 3.48
C PRO A 117 11.92 -21.54 2.12
N SER A 118 11.14 -21.73 1.06
CA SER A 118 11.61 -21.99 -0.30
C SER A 118 11.37 -20.84 -1.28
N PHE A 119 10.87 -19.70 -0.83
CA PHE A 119 10.48 -18.60 -1.69
C PHE A 119 11.72 -17.95 -2.32
N GLY A 120 11.69 -17.74 -3.64
CA GLY A 120 12.75 -17.01 -4.36
C GLY A 120 14.14 -17.67 -4.40
N ILE A 121 14.27 -18.96 -4.04
CA ILE A 121 15.59 -19.62 -3.99
C ILE A 121 16.31 -19.63 -5.36
N SER A 122 15.58 -19.60 -6.47
CA SER A 122 16.13 -19.62 -7.82
C SER A 122 16.69 -18.27 -8.32
N SER A 123 16.44 -17.14 -7.63
CA SER A 123 16.88 -15.80 -8.08
C SER A 123 18.37 -15.54 -7.88
N ILE A 124 19.03 -16.32 -7.02
CA ILE A 124 20.35 -15.98 -6.49
C ILE A 124 21.38 -16.99 -7.01
N PRO A 125 22.28 -16.59 -7.94
CA PRO A 125 23.23 -17.50 -8.60
C PRO A 125 24.26 -18.17 -7.67
N SER A 126 24.27 -17.83 -6.38
CA SER A 126 25.30 -18.21 -5.42
C SER A 126 24.74 -18.81 -4.11
N HIS A 127 23.47 -19.22 -4.06
CA HIS A 127 22.81 -19.39 -2.76
C HIS A 127 22.80 -20.77 -2.12
N ASP A 128 23.19 -20.72 -0.85
CA ASP A 128 22.85 -21.64 0.22
C ASP A 128 21.31 -21.72 0.37
N PRO A 129 20.69 -22.91 0.28
CA PRO A 129 19.24 -23.09 0.42
C PRO A 129 18.68 -22.61 1.76
N HIS A 130 19.54 -22.35 2.75
CA HIS A 130 19.16 -21.92 4.10
C HIS A 130 19.07 -20.41 4.30
N CYS A 131 19.26 -19.57 3.27
CA CYS A 131 19.25 -18.12 3.49
C CYS A 131 17.91 -17.56 3.99
N ASN A 132 16.78 -18.10 3.53
CA ASN A 132 15.47 -17.63 3.95
C ASN A 132 15.27 -17.74 5.47
N ASP A 133 15.94 -18.71 6.13
CA ASP A 133 15.91 -18.86 7.60
C ASP A 133 16.67 -17.74 8.33
N LEU A 134 17.52 -17.00 7.63
CA LEU A 134 18.27 -15.86 8.16
C LEU A 134 17.53 -14.52 7.94
N VAL A 135 16.49 -14.50 7.11
CA VAL A 135 15.64 -13.32 6.91
C VAL A 135 14.90 -13.02 8.21
N LYS A 136 15.19 -11.84 8.78
CA LYS A 136 14.59 -11.36 10.02
C LYS A 136 13.36 -10.53 9.69
N TYR A 137 12.24 -10.89 10.29
CA TYR A 137 11.02 -10.14 10.34
C TYR A 137 10.88 -9.46 11.70
N VAL A 138 10.67 -8.14 11.72
CA VAL A 138 10.56 -7.40 12.99
C VAL A 138 9.10 -7.29 13.41
N VAL A 139 8.76 -7.94 14.53
CA VAL A 139 7.42 -7.89 15.13
C VAL A 139 7.54 -7.32 16.52
N PHE A 140 6.79 -6.26 16.83
CA PHE A 140 6.87 -5.57 18.13
C PHE A 140 8.33 -5.28 18.55
N PHE A 141 9.13 -4.74 17.63
CA PHE A 141 10.55 -4.44 17.82
C PHE A 141 11.48 -5.64 18.07
N ALA A 142 10.96 -6.87 18.11
CA ALA A 142 11.75 -8.09 18.28
C ALA A 142 12.12 -8.73 16.94
N ASN A 143 13.29 -9.37 16.88
CA ASN A 143 13.73 -10.12 15.71
C ASN A 143 13.13 -11.52 15.70
N VAL A 144 12.33 -11.82 14.68
CA VAL A 144 11.76 -13.13 14.45
C VAL A 144 12.24 -13.63 13.10
N ARG A 145 12.59 -14.90 12.94
CA ARG A 145 12.91 -15.41 11.59
C ARG A 145 11.61 -15.49 10.78
N ALA A 146 11.61 -15.02 9.54
CA ALA A 146 10.40 -15.04 8.69
C ALA A 146 9.86 -16.46 8.47
N THR A 147 10.73 -17.47 8.56
CA THR A 147 10.39 -18.88 8.33
C THR A 147 9.85 -19.62 9.55
N VAL A 148 9.82 -19.01 10.76
CA VAL A 148 9.36 -19.71 11.96
C VAL A 148 7.89 -20.15 11.82
N PRO A 149 7.54 -21.40 12.22
CA PRO A 149 6.21 -21.94 11.98
C PRO A 149 5.07 -21.12 12.59
N TRP A 150 5.24 -20.58 13.80
CA TRP A 150 4.18 -19.84 14.48
C TRP A 150 3.84 -18.52 13.77
N LEU A 151 4.85 -17.80 13.27
CA LEU A 151 4.67 -16.53 12.58
C LEU A 151 3.97 -16.76 11.25
N ARG A 152 4.42 -17.77 10.49
CA ARG A 152 3.80 -18.20 9.24
C ARG A 152 2.37 -18.64 9.46
N GLY A 153 2.12 -19.46 10.48
CA GLY A 153 0.77 -19.89 10.86
C GLY A 153 -0.13 -18.70 11.12
N LEU A 154 0.31 -17.75 11.94
CA LEU A 154 -0.43 -16.52 12.23
C LEU A 154 -0.72 -15.70 10.97
N ALA A 155 0.29 -15.48 10.11
CA ALA A 155 0.13 -14.74 8.87
C ALA A 155 -0.85 -15.43 7.90
N VAL A 156 -0.70 -16.74 7.68
CA VAL A 156 -1.58 -17.52 6.79
C VAL A 156 -3.01 -17.57 7.34
N THR A 157 -3.20 -17.75 8.65
CA THR A 157 -4.53 -17.70 9.27
C THR A 157 -5.16 -16.33 9.10
N GLY A 158 -4.43 -15.24 9.36
CA GLY A 158 -4.92 -13.88 9.15
C GLY A 158 -5.32 -13.62 7.70
N LEU A 159 -4.50 -14.06 6.74
CA LEU A 159 -4.78 -13.95 5.30
C LEU A 159 -5.96 -14.80 4.87
N ALA A 160 -6.16 -16.00 5.44
CA ALA A 160 -7.32 -16.84 5.15
C ALA A 160 -8.62 -16.18 5.63
N LEU A 161 -8.62 -15.58 6.81
CA LEU A 161 -9.76 -14.77 7.29
C LEU A 161 -10.00 -13.56 6.37
N GLY A 162 -8.92 -12.89 5.94
CA GLY A 162 -8.99 -11.82 4.94
C GLY A 162 -9.60 -12.27 3.62
N ALA A 163 -9.25 -13.46 3.12
CA ALA A 163 -9.81 -14.04 1.91
C ALA A 163 -11.32 -14.25 2.02
N ILE A 164 -11.80 -14.76 3.16
CA ILE A 164 -13.23 -14.88 3.44
C ILE A 164 -13.91 -13.51 3.37
N GLY A 165 -13.32 -12.48 4.00
CA GLY A 165 -13.83 -11.11 3.93
C GLY A 165 -13.91 -10.57 2.51
N VAL A 166 -12.88 -10.79 1.69
CA VAL A 166 -12.89 -10.43 0.26
C VAL A 166 -14.01 -11.16 -0.48
N LEU A 167 -14.17 -12.48 -0.29
CA LEU A 167 -15.25 -13.24 -0.94
C LEU A 167 -16.65 -12.71 -0.57
N LEU A 168 -16.89 -12.46 0.72
CA LEU A 168 -18.16 -11.88 1.20
C LEU A 168 -18.43 -10.50 0.60
N SER A 169 -17.40 -9.65 0.51
CA SER A 169 -17.54 -8.33 -0.12
C SER A 169 -17.88 -8.43 -1.62
N GLY A 170 -17.36 -9.44 -2.33
CA GLY A 170 -17.69 -9.69 -3.73
C GLY A 170 -19.16 -10.10 -3.92
N VAL A 171 -19.68 -10.96 -3.04
CA VAL A 171 -21.10 -11.32 -3.03
C VAL A 171 -21.97 -10.06 -2.83
N ALA A 172 -21.62 -9.20 -1.87
CA ALA A 172 -22.34 -7.96 -1.61
C ALA A 172 -22.34 -7.01 -2.82
N ILE A 173 -21.21 -6.89 -3.53
CA ILE A 173 -21.11 -6.09 -4.78
C ILE A 173 -22.04 -6.65 -5.87
N LEU A 174 -22.07 -7.97 -6.04
CA LEU A 174 -22.90 -8.65 -7.04
C LEU A 174 -24.39 -8.57 -6.74
N THR A 175 -24.79 -8.55 -5.46
CA THR A 175 -26.20 -8.47 -5.07
C THR A 175 -26.78 -7.05 -5.14
N LEU A 176 -25.99 -6.05 -5.57
CA LEU A 176 -26.39 -4.64 -5.75
C LEU A 176 -27.01 -3.94 -4.52
N ASP A 177 -26.89 -4.52 -3.32
CA ASP A 177 -27.26 -3.88 -2.06
C ASP A 177 -26.15 -2.90 -1.59
N VAL A 178 -25.74 -2.02 -2.51
CA VAL A 178 -24.66 -1.05 -2.31
C VAL A 178 -25.09 0.08 -1.35
N GLY A 179 -26.40 0.24 -1.14
CA GLY A 179 -26.98 1.37 -0.41
C GLY A 179 -26.98 1.25 1.11
N SER A 180 -26.85 0.04 1.68
CA SER A 180 -27.12 -0.20 3.10
C SER A 180 -25.90 -0.65 3.93
N ALA A 181 -24.82 -1.11 3.28
CA ALA A 181 -23.70 -1.76 3.97
C ALA A 181 -22.51 -0.86 4.36
N VAL A 182 -22.48 0.41 3.96
CA VAL A 182 -21.36 1.31 4.27
C VAL A 182 -21.69 2.14 5.52
N SER A 183 -21.62 1.51 6.70
CA SER A 183 -21.47 2.26 7.95
C SER A 183 -20.20 3.10 7.85
N ASP A 184 -20.31 4.43 7.90
CA ASP A 184 -19.25 5.44 7.73
C ASP A 184 -17.87 4.97 8.27
N PRO A 185 -17.05 4.28 7.44
CA PRO A 185 -15.80 3.66 7.89
C PRO A 185 -14.75 4.73 8.24
N SER A 186 -15.02 5.97 7.81
CA SER A 186 -14.10 7.09 7.88
C SER A 186 -13.71 7.46 9.30
N LYS A 187 -14.53 7.20 10.33
CA LYS A 187 -14.22 7.62 11.71
C LYS A 187 -13.31 6.64 12.46
N ILE A 188 -13.52 5.34 12.28
CA ILE A 188 -12.74 4.28 12.95
C ILE A 188 -11.38 4.11 12.25
N VAL A 189 -11.35 4.18 10.92
CA VAL A 189 -10.13 4.05 10.13
C VAL A 189 -9.22 5.28 10.28
N ARG A 190 -9.78 6.49 10.40
CA ARG A 190 -9.00 7.74 10.41
C ARG A 190 -8.27 8.00 11.74
N SER A 191 -8.80 7.56 12.87
CA SER A 191 -8.15 7.75 14.19
C SER A 191 -7.14 6.63 14.53
N SER A 192 -7.47 5.38 14.23
CA SER A 192 -6.56 4.24 14.45
C SER A 192 -5.48 4.11 13.37
N GLY A 193 -5.73 4.63 12.17
CA GLY A 193 -4.85 4.50 11.00
C GLY A 193 -3.45 5.07 11.23
N ILE A 194 -3.33 6.29 11.79
CA ILE A 194 -2.03 6.98 11.91
C ILE A 194 -1.04 6.18 12.77
N LEU A 195 -1.47 5.66 13.92
CA LEU A 195 -0.60 4.87 14.80
C LEU A 195 -0.19 3.54 14.15
N VAL A 196 -1.14 2.87 13.49
CA VAL A 196 -0.86 1.65 12.72
C VAL A 196 0.14 1.94 11.61
N TRP A 197 0.04 3.09 10.95
CA TRP A 197 0.95 3.49 9.87
C TRP A 197 2.35 3.77 10.37
N ILE A 198 2.49 4.57 11.44
CA ILE A 198 3.78 4.84 12.08
C ILE A 198 4.41 3.52 12.51
N TYR A 199 3.64 2.63 13.15
CA TYR A 199 4.11 1.31 13.54
C TYR A 199 4.65 0.53 12.33
N ASN A 200 3.90 0.46 11.22
CA ASN A 200 4.32 -0.27 10.01
C ASN A 200 5.59 0.33 9.39
N VAL A 201 5.71 1.66 9.27
CA VAL A 201 6.92 2.32 8.77
C VAL A 201 8.12 2.01 9.65
N VAL A 202 7.97 2.08 10.97
CA VAL A 202 9.05 1.77 11.92
C VAL A 202 9.44 0.29 11.84
N MET A 203 8.48 -0.63 11.78
CA MET A 203 8.78 -2.07 11.64
C MET A 203 9.47 -2.37 10.30
N LEU A 204 9.08 -1.71 9.20
CA LEU A 204 9.73 -1.83 7.90
C LEU A 204 11.19 -1.35 7.96
N GLU A 205 11.44 -0.16 8.49
CA GLU A 205 12.79 0.40 8.63
C GLU A 205 13.70 -0.48 9.51
N LEU A 206 13.15 -1.03 10.60
CA LEU A 206 13.87 -1.98 11.44
C LEU A 206 14.14 -3.30 10.71
N THR A 207 13.20 -3.77 9.89
CA THR A 207 13.38 -4.97 9.06
C THR A 207 14.52 -4.77 8.08
N ILE A 208 14.57 -3.64 7.38
CA ILE A 208 15.68 -3.31 6.46
C ILE A 208 17.02 -3.26 7.22
N LYS A 209 17.10 -2.50 8.31
CA LYS A 209 18.35 -2.30 9.06
C LYS A 209 18.92 -3.55 9.73
N ARG A 210 18.08 -4.56 10.03
CA ARG A 210 18.49 -5.75 10.79
C ARG A 210 18.82 -6.96 9.91
N ASN A 211 18.50 -6.90 8.63
CA ASN A 211 18.87 -7.91 7.65
C ASN A 211 20.25 -7.61 7.04
N ASN A 212 20.96 -8.66 6.64
CA ASN A 212 22.28 -8.54 6.02
C ASN A 212 22.13 -8.37 4.51
N VAL A 213 21.92 -7.14 4.06
CA VAL A 213 21.78 -6.81 2.63
C VAL A 213 23.12 -6.36 2.06
N ALA A 214 23.38 -6.76 0.82
CA ALA A 214 24.54 -6.33 0.05
C ALA A 214 24.56 -4.80 -0.08
N PRO A 215 25.75 -4.19 -0.25
CA PRO A 215 25.84 -2.77 -0.58
C PRO A 215 25.12 -2.49 -1.91
N GLY A 216 24.44 -1.35 -2.00
CA GLY A 216 23.71 -0.93 -3.21
C GLY A 216 22.26 -0.50 -2.98
N GLU A 217 21.66 -0.75 -1.81
CA GLU A 217 20.30 -0.29 -1.50
C GLU A 217 20.17 1.26 -1.47
N ASN A 218 21.29 1.96 -1.29
CA ASN A 218 21.36 3.42 -1.28
C ASN A 218 21.52 4.05 -2.67
N ILE A 219 21.61 3.25 -3.73
CA ILE A 219 21.73 3.74 -5.10
C ILE A 219 20.35 4.20 -5.59
N TRP A 220 20.33 5.38 -6.22
CA TRP A 220 19.13 5.88 -6.88
C TRP A 220 18.90 5.16 -8.21
N SER A 221 17.73 4.56 -8.35
CA SER A 221 17.29 3.90 -9.59
C SER A 221 16.05 4.59 -10.15
N PHE A 222 15.79 4.37 -11.44
CA PHE A 222 14.61 4.93 -12.11
C PHE A 222 13.30 4.52 -11.42
N GLY A 223 13.21 3.27 -10.95
CA GLY A 223 12.04 2.74 -10.26
C GLY A 223 11.73 3.46 -8.93
N GLN A 224 12.69 4.16 -8.34
CA GLN A 224 12.49 4.99 -7.15
C GLN A 224 12.04 6.42 -7.46
N ILE A 225 12.45 6.98 -8.60
CA ILE A 225 12.19 8.37 -8.96
C ILE A 225 10.71 8.54 -9.32
N VAL A 226 10.14 7.61 -10.08
CA VAL A 226 8.76 7.69 -10.55
C VAL A 226 7.75 7.78 -9.39
N PRO A 227 7.80 6.91 -8.36
CA PRO A 227 6.93 7.02 -7.20
C PRO A 227 7.07 8.34 -6.44
N MET A 228 8.29 8.90 -6.35
CA MET A 228 8.47 10.21 -5.72
C MET A 228 7.81 11.33 -6.53
N VAL A 229 7.98 11.32 -7.85
CA VAL A 229 7.34 12.33 -8.73
C VAL A 229 5.81 12.24 -8.62
N ILE A 230 5.25 11.04 -8.55
CA ILE A 230 3.80 10.85 -8.35
C ILE A 230 3.37 11.39 -6.98
N ALA A 231 4.13 11.13 -5.92
CA ALA A 231 3.85 11.67 -4.59
C ALA A 231 3.92 13.21 -4.57
N VAL A 232 4.91 13.81 -5.25
CA VAL A 232 5.05 15.26 -5.39
C VAL A 232 3.89 15.84 -6.20
N SER A 233 3.42 15.16 -7.25
CA SER A 233 2.23 15.59 -8.01
C SER A 233 1.01 15.73 -7.11
N GLY A 234 0.78 14.76 -6.22
CA GLY A 234 -0.30 14.85 -5.23
C GLY A 234 -0.13 16.02 -4.25
N ALA A 235 1.10 16.33 -3.85
CA ALA A 235 1.38 17.51 -3.02
C ALA A 235 1.08 18.82 -3.75
N VAL A 236 1.44 18.91 -5.04
CA VAL A 236 1.17 20.08 -5.88
C VAL A 236 -0.33 20.29 -6.07
N GLU A 237 -1.10 19.23 -6.29
CA GLU A 237 -2.57 19.32 -6.39
C GLU A 237 -3.20 19.87 -5.10
N ILE A 238 -2.75 19.41 -3.93
CA ILE A 238 -3.20 19.94 -2.64
C ILE A 238 -2.85 21.42 -2.50
N LEU A 239 -1.62 21.82 -2.85
CA LEU A 239 -1.17 23.20 -2.75
C LEU A 239 -1.97 24.13 -3.69
N MET A 240 -2.18 23.72 -4.93
CA MET A 240 -2.92 24.53 -5.90
C MET A 240 -4.36 24.79 -5.45
N GLN A 241 -5.03 23.78 -4.90
CA GLN A 241 -6.38 23.95 -4.37
C GLN A 241 -6.42 24.83 -3.13
N TYR A 242 -5.41 24.72 -2.25
CA TYR A 242 -5.32 25.63 -1.11
C TYR A 242 -5.17 27.10 -1.56
N ILE A 243 -4.43 27.34 -2.64
CA ILE A 243 -4.30 28.68 -3.23
C ILE A 243 -5.65 29.14 -3.80
N GLU A 244 -6.33 28.30 -4.59
CA GLU A 244 -7.64 28.60 -5.18
C GLU A 244 -8.71 28.92 -4.10
N ASP A 245 -8.80 28.08 -3.05
CA ASP A 245 -9.71 28.30 -1.92
C ASP A 245 -9.42 29.63 -1.19
N SER A 246 -8.15 30.05 -1.13
CA SER A 246 -7.75 31.30 -0.48
C SER A 246 -8.07 32.56 -1.31
N GLU A 247 -8.17 32.44 -2.63
CA GLU A 247 -8.55 33.54 -3.51
C GLU A 247 -10.07 33.81 -3.45
N ASP A 248 -10.88 32.74 -3.34
CA ASP A 248 -12.34 32.85 -3.24
C ASP A 248 -12.79 33.55 -1.95
N ASP A 249 -12.13 33.28 -0.81
CA ASP A 249 -12.43 33.94 0.48
C ASP A 249 -12.09 35.45 0.49
N GLY A 250 -11.22 35.90 -0.41
CA GLY A 250 -10.81 37.30 -0.55
C GLY A 250 -11.79 38.16 -1.35
N THR A 251 -12.76 37.56 -2.04
CA THR A 251 -13.72 38.29 -2.86
C THR A 251 -14.93 38.68 -2.02
N PRO A 252 -15.17 39.97 -1.70
CA PRO A 252 -16.32 40.37 -0.90
C PRO A 252 -17.60 39.90 -1.60
N PRO A 253 -18.61 39.39 -0.84
CA PRO A 253 -19.83 38.85 -1.43
C PRO A 253 -20.42 39.90 -2.35
N ALA A 254 -20.52 39.57 -3.65
CA ALA A 254 -21.13 40.44 -4.63
C ALA A 254 -22.50 40.84 -4.08
N HIS A 255 -22.64 42.12 -3.76
CA HIS A 255 -23.87 42.71 -3.24
C HIS A 255 -24.99 42.31 -4.20
N SER A 256 -25.79 41.32 -3.82
CA SER A 256 -26.95 40.88 -4.57
C SER A 256 -27.91 42.06 -4.54
N THR A 257 -27.80 42.88 -5.58
CA THR A 257 -28.63 44.04 -5.77
C THR A 257 -30.00 43.46 -6.09
N ASN A 258 -30.88 43.48 -5.09
CA ASN A 258 -32.30 43.21 -5.19
C ASN A 258 -32.84 43.84 -6.48
N ARG A 259 -33.06 43.01 -7.50
CA ARG A 259 -33.80 43.40 -8.69
C ARG A 259 -35.23 42.91 -8.53
N GLU A 260 -36.04 43.84 -8.02
CA GLU A 260 -37.41 44.15 -8.47
C GLU A 260 -38.31 42.91 -8.66
N GLN A 261 -39.17 42.56 -7.70
CA GLN A 261 -40.51 43.17 -7.60
C GLN A 261 -40.98 43.78 -8.93
N HIS A 262 -41.45 42.93 -9.84
CA HIS A 262 -42.40 43.37 -10.84
C HIS A 262 -43.67 42.51 -10.79
N ASN A 263 -44.76 43.25 -10.60
CA ASN A 263 -46.17 42.87 -10.51
C ASN A 263 -46.65 41.82 -11.50
#